data_AF-D2I0L2-F1
#
_entry.id   AF-D2I0L2-F1
#
_cell.length_a   1.000
_cell.length_b   1.000
_cell.length_c   1.000
_cell.angle_alpha   90.00
_cell.angle_beta   90.00
_cell.angle_gamma   90.00
#
_symmetry.space_group_name_H-M   'P 1'
#
loop_
_entity.id
_entity.type
_entity.pdbx_description
1 polymer ?
#
loop_
_entity_poly.entity_id
_entity_poly.type
_entity_poly.pdbx_seq_one_letter_code
_entity_poly.pdbx_strand_id
1 'polypeptide(L)'
;EDLTNGSYDDVLNVDQLQKLLYLLESTDDPVIIERALVTLGNNAAFSANQVIIRELDGIPVIGSKINNPNPSIKEKALNALNNLSVNVENQVKIKVYMNQVCKDVLSGPLDSAVQLAGLRLLTNMTVTDDHQHVLSCYVPDLLRVLLAGNAARAELLLLKLLVNLSENPAMAEGLLGAQVDSSFLSLYDGHVAKEILLRALTLSRNVTKCLGKEGSLAVQPTFPTGSLFFLLYGEDYAQKMRALAEHCDADVKEKVTFIPKF
;
A
#
# COMPACT_ATOMS: atom_id res chain seq x y z
N GLU A 1 -0.12 0.75 41.14
CA GLU A 1 -1.39 0.47 40.45
C GLU A 1 -1.05 0.07 39.03
N ASP A 2 -1.34 -1.18 38.71
CA ASP A 2 -1.06 -1.82 37.43
C ASP A 2 -2.20 -1.47 36.46
N LEU A 3 -1.90 -0.70 35.42
CA LEU A 3 -2.89 -0.21 34.44
C LEU A 3 -3.16 -1.20 33.29
N THR A 4 -2.94 -2.49 33.53
CA THR A 4 -3.14 -3.56 32.54
C THR A 4 -4.54 -4.19 32.56
N ASN A 5 -5.52 -3.58 33.23
CA ASN A 5 -6.93 -4.01 33.19
C ASN A 5 -7.68 -3.51 31.93
N GLY A 6 -7.09 -3.69 30.75
CA GLY A 6 -7.82 -3.70 29.49
C GLY A 6 -8.43 -5.09 29.29
N SER A 7 -9.71 -5.23 29.63
CA SER A 7 -10.60 -6.37 29.34
C SER A 7 -10.01 -7.50 28.48
N TYR A 8 -9.73 -8.65 29.10
CA TYR A 8 -9.51 -9.90 28.37
C TYR A 8 -10.79 -10.40 27.65
N ASP A 9 -11.95 -9.71 27.78
CA ASP A 9 -13.24 -10.17 27.26
C ASP A 9 -13.46 -9.89 25.76
N ASP A 10 -12.57 -9.17 25.08
CA ASP A 10 -12.74 -8.82 23.65
C ASP A 10 -12.02 -9.78 22.68
N VAL A 11 -11.16 -10.68 23.19
CA VAL A 11 -10.46 -11.68 22.38
C VAL A 11 -11.29 -12.95 22.32
N LEU A 12 -11.84 -13.23 21.14
CA LEU A 12 -12.65 -14.42 20.90
C LEU A 12 -11.79 -15.67 20.92
N ASN A 13 -12.30 -16.73 21.54
CA ASN A 13 -11.72 -18.07 21.45
C ASN A 13 -12.07 -18.76 20.12
N VAL A 14 -11.46 -19.93 19.87
CA VAL A 14 -11.62 -20.69 18.62
C VAL A 14 -13.10 -20.99 18.31
N ASP A 15 -13.88 -21.44 19.29
CA ASP A 15 -15.30 -21.78 19.10
C ASP A 15 -16.15 -20.55 18.75
N GLN A 16 -15.85 -19.40 19.37
CA GLN A 16 -16.53 -18.13 19.09
C GLN A 16 -16.18 -17.61 17.69
N LEU A 17 -14.91 -17.68 17.29
CA LEU A 17 -14.47 -17.32 15.94
C LEU A 17 -15.13 -18.22 14.90
N GLN A 18 -15.20 -19.54 15.14
CA GLN A 18 -15.87 -20.46 14.23
C GLN A 18 -17.36 -20.14 14.06
N LYS A 19 -18.07 -19.87 15.16
CA LYS A 19 -19.49 -19.46 15.11
C LYS A 19 -19.69 -18.14 14.37
N LEU A 20 -18.76 -17.19 14.52
CA LEU A 20 -18.83 -15.90 13.87
C LEU A 20 -18.56 -16.01 12.36
N LEU A 21 -17.61 -16.85 11.95
CA LEU A 21 -17.35 -17.17 10.54
C LEU A 21 -18.57 -17.85 9.92
N TYR A 22 -19.14 -18.85 10.59
CA TYR A 22 -20.37 -19.50 10.15
C TYR A 22 -21.53 -18.51 9.97
N LEU A 23 -21.73 -17.60 10.94
CA LEU A 23 -22.75 -16.55 10.83
C LEU A 23 -22.53 -15.66 9.60
N LEU A 24 -21.29 -15.27 9.33
CA LEU A 24 -20.93 -14.43 8.18
C LEU A 24 -21.18 -15.12 6.84
N GLU A 25 -21.04 -16.44 6.78
CA GLU A 25 -21.39 -17.26 5.61
C GLU A 25 -22.89 -17.43 5.45
N SER A 26 -23.62 -17.63 6.55
CA SER A 26 -25.02 -18.03 6.53
C SER A 26 -26.04 -16.88 6.48
N THR A 27 -25.58 -15.63 6.52
CA THR A 27 -26.46 -14.45 6.60
C THR A 27 -26.32 -13.52 5.39
N ASP A 28 -27.45 -13.01 4.94
CA ASP A 28 -27.56 -11.94 3.93
C ASP A 28 -27.95 -10.59 4.56
N ASP A 29 -28.17 -10.53 5.88
CA ASP A 29 -28.53 -9.29 6.57
C ASP A 29 -27.31 -8.35 6.62
N PRO A 30 -27.36 -7.17 5.96
CA PRO A 30 -26.22 -6.26 5.91
C PRO A 30 -25.73 -5.82 7.29
N VAL A 31 -26.63 -5.63 8.26
CA VAL A 31 -26.27 -5.17 9.61
C VAL A 31 -25.52 -6.26 10.35
N ILE A 32 -25.94 -7.52 10.18
CA ILE A 32 -25.25 -8.68 10.79
C ILE A 32 -23.88 -8.86 10.13
N ILE A 33 -23.79 -8.79 8.80
CA ILE A 33 -22.54 -8.89 8.06
C ILE A 33 -21.55 -7.82 8.55
N GLU A 34 -21.97 -6.56 8.62
CA GLU A 34 -21.10 -5.47 9.07
C GLU A 34 -20.59 -5.69 10.49
N ARG A 35 -21.47 -6.06 11.44
CA ARG A 35 -21.08 -6.32 12.83
C ARG A 35 -20.15 -7.52 12.96
N ALA A 36 -20.39 -8.58 12.17
CA ALA A 36 -19.52 -9.75 12.15
C ALA A 36 -18.13 -9.39 11.62
N LEU A 37 -18.05 -8.64 10.52
CA LEU A 37 -16.78 -8.19 9.96
C LEU A 37 -16.01 -7.22 10.87
N VAL A 38 -16.70 -6.32 11.58
CA VAL A 38 -16.06 -5.47 12.60
C VAL A 38 -15.47 -6.32 13.71
N THR A 39 -16.22 -7.29 14.22
CA THR A 39 -15.77 -8.17 15.31
C THR A 39 -14.60 -9.05 14.88
N LEU A 40 -14.67 -9.63 13.66
CA LEU A 40 -13.56 -10.38 13.05
C LEU A 40 -12.34 -9.50 12.81
N GLY A 41 -12.53 -8.27 12.33
CA GLY A 41 -11.45 -7.33 12.06
C GLY A 41 -10.70 -6.92 13.33
N ASN A 42 -11.42 -6.65 14.42
CA ASN A 42 -10.82 -6.39 15.73
C ASN A 42 -10.05 -7.61 16.24
N ASN A 43 -10.62 -8.80 16.09
CA ASN A 43 -9.95 -10.04 16.50
C ASN A 43 -8.73 -10.38 15.65
N ALA A 44 -8.76 -10.08 14.35
CA ALA A 44 -7.62 -10.23 13.45
C ALA A 44 -6.43 -9.31 13.79
N ALA A 45 -6.60 -8.32 14.67
CA ALA A 45 -5.48 -7.53 15.18
C ALA A 45 -4.58 -8.31 16.15
N PHE A 46 -5.09 -9.39 16.77
CA PHE A 46 -4.32 -10.24 17.67
C PHE A 46 -3.61 -11.35 16.88
N SER A 47 -2.30 -11.50 17.08
CA SER A 47 -1.47 -12.47 16.34
C SER A 47 -1.94 -13.92 16.47
N ALA A 48 -2.41 -14.32 17.66
CA ALA A 48 -3.00 -15.65 17.87
C ALA A 48 -4.25 -15.87 17.01
N ASN A 49 -5.13 -14.86 16.95
CA ASN A 49 -6.37 -14.94 16.17
C ASN A 49 -6.12 -14.81 14.66
N GLN A 50 -5.03 -14.18 14.23
CA GLN A 50 -4.61 -14.23 12.82
C GLN A 50 -4.36 -15.66 12.33
N VAL A 51 -3.75 -16.49 13.19
CA VAL A 51 -3.48 -17.91 12.90
C VAL A 51 -4.77 -18.72 12.98
N ILE A 52 -5.55 -18.57 14.07
CA ILE A 52 -6.80 -19.30 14.26
C ILE A 52 -7.79 -19.02 13.11
N ILE A 53 -7.98 -17.74 12.72
CA ILE A 53 -8.87 -17.38 11.61
C ILE A 53 -8.40 -18.01 10.30
N ARG A 54 -7.08 -18.10 10.05
CA ARG A 54 -6.55 -18.79 8.87
C ARG A 54 -6.82 -20.29 8.91
N GLU A 55 -6.65 -20.93 10.07
CA GLU A 55 -6.83 -22.37 10.28
C GLU A 55 -8.31 -22.78 10.20
N LEU A 56 -9.22 -21.88 10.56
CA LEU A 56 -10.67 -22.02 10.37
C LEU A 56 -11.15 -21.68 8.95
N ASP A 57 -10.23 -21.49 7.99
CA ASP A 57 -10.52 -21.03 6.62
C ASP A 57 -11.35 -19.74 6.53
N GLY A 58 -11.20 -18.87 7.53
CA GLY A 58 -11.92 -17.60 7.61
C GLY A 58 -11.43 -16.54 6.61
N ILE A 59 -10.21 -16.64 6.08
CA ILE A 59 -9.71 -15.72 5.04
C ILE A 59 -10.59 -15.76 3.79
N PRO A 60 -10.88 -16.94 3.18
CA PRO A 60 -11.88 -17.07 2.12
C PRO A 60 -13.25 -16.47 2.43
N VAL A 61 -13.76 -16.74 3.64
CA VAL A 61 -15.06 -16.24 4.11
C VAL A 61 -15.10 -14.71 4.10
N ILE A 62 -14.10 -14.07 4.72
CA ILE A 62 -13.98 -12.60 4.76
C ILE A 62 -13.74 -12.05 3.35
N GLY A 63 -12.86 -12.70 2.58
CA GLY A 63 -12.51 -12.33 1.21
C GLY A 63 -13.71 -12.33 0.25
N SER A 64 -14.69 -13.21 0.46
CA SER A 64 -15.93 -13.23 -0.34
C SER A 64 -16.72 -11.92 -0.24
N LYS A 65 -16.57 -11.17 0.86
CA LYS A 65 -17.35 -9.95 1.13
C LYS A 65 -16.74 -8.69 0.52
N ILE A 66 -15.53 -8.73 -0.04
CA ILE A 66 -14.91 -7.55 -0.69
C ILE A 66 -15.61 -7.14 -1.99
N ASN A 67 -16.44 -8.02 -2.57
CA ASN A 67 -17.25 -7.71 -3.75
C ASN A 67 -18.70 -7.31 -3.41
N ASN A 68 -19.01 -7.11 -2.12
CA ASN A 68 -20.35 -6.73 -1.72
C ASN A 68 -20.72 -5.34 -2.30
N PRO A 69 -21.96 -5.14 -2.78
CA PRO A 69 -22.41 -3.85 -3.30
C PRO A 69 -22.50 -2.77 -2.22
N ASN A 70 -22.62 -3.13 -0.93
CA ASN A 70 -22.59 -2.19 0.18
C ASN A 70 -21.13 -1.77 0.47
N PRO A 71 -20.78 -0.47 0.30
CA PRO A 71 -19.43 0.02 0.56
C PRO A 71 -18.97 -0.16 2.01
N SER A 72 -19.87 -0.10 2.99
CA SER A 72 -19.55 -0.32 4.40
C SER A 72 -19.07 -1.76 4.64
N ILE A 73 -19.81 -2.75 4.13
CA ILE A 73 -19.40 -4.18 4.18
C ILE A 73 -18.04 -4.38 3.52
N LYS A 74 -17.88 -3.83 2.32
CA LYS A 74 -16.62 -3.91 1.57
C LYS A 74 -15.45 -3.32 2.38
N GLU A 75 -15.63 -2.13 2.96
CA GLU A 75 -14.63 -1.49 3.82
C GLU A 75 -14.27 -2.36 5.03
N LYS A 76 -15.26 -2.93 5.74
CA LYS A 76 -15.00 -3.79 6.91
C LYS A 76 -14.28 -5.08 6.55
N ALA A 77 -14.62 -5.69 5.42
CA ALA A 77 -13.93 -6.86 4.90
C ALA A 77 -12.47 -6.55 4.56
N LEU A 78 -12.20 -5.43 3.88
CA LEU A 78 -10.85 -4.98 3.55
C LEU A 78 -10.02 -4.69 4.81
N ASN A 79 -10.61 -4.04 5.83
CA ASN A 79 -9.94 -3.80 7.11
C ASN A 79 -9.60 -5.10 7.86
N ALA A 80 -10.51 -6.08 7.85
CA ALA A 80 -10.24 -7.39 8.45
C ALA A 80 -9.10 -8.12 7.71
N LEU A 81 -9.11 -8.13 6.37
CA LEU A 81 -8.01 -8.68 5.58
C LEU A 81 -6.68 -7.95 5.82
N ASN A 82 -6.72 -6.62 5.96
CA ASN A 82 -5.53 -5.82 6.27
C ASN A 82 -4.89 -6.27 7.60
N ASN A 83 -5.69 -6.50 8.63
CA ASN A 83 -5.19 -6.99 9.92
C ASN A 83 -4.66 -8.42 9.82
N LEU A 84 -5.34 -9.29 9.07
CA LEU A 84 -4.87 -10.66 8.81
C LEU A 84 -3.55 -10.69 8.02
N SER A 85 -3.34 -9.73 7.11
CA SER A 85 -2.14 -9.65 6.26
C SER A 85 -0.85 -9.29 7.00
N VAL A 86 -0.93 -8.88 8.28
CA VAL A 86 0.25 -8.67 9.12
C VAL A 86 1.03 -9.97 9.33
N ASN A 87 0.35 -11.12 9.29
CA ASN A 87 0.98 -12.43 9.31
C ASN A 87 1.37 -12.87 7.88
N VAL A 88 2.65 -13.17 7.65
CA VAL A 88 3.19 -13.51 6.31
C VAL A 88 2.54 -14.77 5.72
N GLU A 89 2.27 -15.80 6.52
CA GLU A 89 1.59 -17.02 6.04
C GLU A 89 0.14 -16.74 5.62
N ASN A 90 -0.52 -15.74 6.23
CA ASN A 90 -1.84 -15.29 5.79
C ASN A 90 -1.76 -14.57 4.44
N GLN A 91 -0.68 -13.85 4.15
CA GLN A 91 -0.49 -13.17 2.86
C GLN A 91 -0.54 -14.16 1.69
N VAL A 92 -0.02 -15.38 1.87
CA VAL A 92 -0.09 -16.46 0.88
C VAL A 92 -1.53 -16.80 0.48
N LYS A 93 -2.48 -16.77 1.44
CA LYS A 93 -3.92 -16.96 1.17
C LYS A 93 -4.57 -15.68 0.64
N ILE A 94 -4.16 -14.50 1.11
CA ILE A 94 -4.77 -13.20 0.76
C ILE A 94 -4.38 -12.73 -0.65
N LYS A 95 -3.22 -13.12 -1.19
CA LYS A 95 -2.69 -12.64 -2.48
C LYS A 95 -3.68 -12.76 -3.65
N VAL A 96 -4.59 -13.74 -3.61
CA VAL A 96 -5.61 -13.95 -4.65
C VAL A 96 -6.56 -12.76 -4.80
N TYR A 97 -6.73 -11.95 -3.75
CA TYR A 97 -7.60 -10.77 -3.75
C TYR A 97 -6.91 -9.50 -4.27
N MET A 98 -5.58 -9.46 -4.33
CA MET A 98 -4.83 -8.23 -4.62
C MET A 98 -5.23 -7.59 -5.95
N ASN A 99 -5.43 -8.38 -7.01
CA ASN A 99 -5.88 -7.89 -8.31
C ASN A 99 -7.23 -7.18 -8.23
N GLN A 100 -8.19 -7.78 -7.52
CA GLN A 100 -9.53 -7.18 -7.36
C GLN A 100 -9.46 -5.92 -6.50
N VAL A 101 -8.71 -5.97 -5.38
CA VAL A 101 -8.54 -4.82 -4.49
C VAL A 101 -7.88 -3.66 -5.23
N CYS A 102 -6.87 -3.93 -6.07
CA CYS A 102 -6.23 -2.89 -6.87
C CYS A 102 -7.20 -2.26 -7.88
N LYS A 103 -7.99 -3.07 -8.59
CA LYS A 103 -9.04 -2.55 -9.48
C LYS A 103 -10.04 -1.66 -8.73
N ASP A 104 -10.53 -2.12 -7.59
CA ASP A 104 -11.48 -1.37 -6.76
C ASP A 104 -10.90 -0.03 -6.26
N VAL A 105 -9.61 -0.01 -5.86
CA VAL A 105 -8.90 1.19 -5.45
C VAL A 105 -8.77 2.19 -6.60
N LEU A 106 -8.47 1.71 -7.81
CA LEU A 106 -8.24 2.54 -8.99
C LEU A 106 -9.54 3.08 -9.61
N SER A 107 -10.65 2.35 -9.49
CA SER A 107 -11.96 2.77 -10.02
C SER A 107 -12.86 3.48 -9.00
N GLY A 108 -12.54 3.36 -7.70
CA GLY A 108 -13.34 3.91 -6.62
C GLY A 108 -13.22 5.43 -6.46
N PRO A 109 -14.16 6.07 -5.73
CA PRO A 109 -14.04 7.48 -5.41
C PRO A 109 -12.78 7.75 -4.56
N LEU A 110 -12.07 8.82 -4.90
CA LEU A 110 -10.87 9.25 -4.19
C LEU A 110 -11.16 9.51 -2.71
N ASP A 111 -10.25 9.08 -1.83
CA ASP A 111 -10.33 9.20 -0.37
C ASP A 111 -11.57 8.56 0.27
N SER A 112 -12.33 7.74 -0.48
CA SER A 112 -13.40 6.93 0.09
C SER A 112 -12.87 5.91 1.09
N ALA A 113 -13.69 5.54 2.07
CA ALA A 113 -13.29 4.58 3.10
C ALA A 113 -12.85 3.23 2.50
N VAL A 114 -13.53 2.79 1.42
CA VAL A 114 -13.17 1.60 0.65
C VAL A 114 -11.78 1.75 0.00
N GLN A 115 -11.51 2.88 -0.67
CA GLN A 115 -10.21 3.10 -1.31
C GLN A 115 -9.09 3.09 -0.27
N LEU A 116 -9.28 3.78 0.86
CA LEU A 116 -8.28 3.84 1.93
C LEU A 116 -8.06 2.47 2.58
N ALA A 117 -9.11 1.68 2.79
CA ALA A 117 -8.99 0.31 3.32
C ALA A 117 -8.25 -0.61 2.34
N GLY A 118 -8.55 -0.52 1.04
CA GLY A 118 -7.87 -1.26 -0.01
C GLY A 118 -6.39 -0.88 -0.12
N LEU A 119 -6.06 0.41 -0.09
CA LEU A 119 -4.68 0.90 -0.11
C LEU A 119 -3.88 0.43 1.10
N ARG A 120 -4.48 0.41 2.32
CA ARG A 120 -3.82 -0.13 3.52
C ARG A 120 -3.49 -1.61 3.36
N LEU A 121 -4.45 -2.41 2.89
CA LEU A 121 -4.23 -3.82 2.61
C LEU A 121 -3.10 -4.02 1.59
N LEU A 122 -3.13 -3.31 0.45
CA LEU A 122 -2.07 -3.41 -0.56
C LEU A 122 -0.71 -2.99 -0.02
N THR A 123 -0.66 -1.95 0.83
CA THR A 123 0.58 -1.50 1.47
C THR A 123 1.15 -2.60 2.39
N ASN A 124 0.31 -3.26 3.20
CA ASN A 124 0.76 -4.37 4.04
C ASN A 124 1.23 -5.57 3.22
N MET A 125 0.50 -5.91 2.15
CA MET A 125 0.84 -7.01 1.22
C MET A 125 2.12 -6.77 0.41
N THR A 126 2.70 -5.57 0.47
CA THR A 126 3.93 -5.20 -0.25
C THR A 126 5.12 -4.93 0.68
N VAL A 127 4.96 -5.09 2.00
CA VAL A 127 6.09 -5.01 2.94
C VAL A 127 7.15 -6.08 2.66
N THR A 128 6.74 -7.23 2.10
CA THR A 128 7.62 -8.28 1.59
C THR A 128 7.60 -8.28 0.06
N ASP A 129 8.65 -8.85 -0.55
CA ASP A 129 8.82 -8.88 -2.01
C ASP A 129 7.92 -9.93 -2.70
N ASP A 130 7.43 -10.93 -1.95
CA ASP A 130 6.80 -12.15 -2.47
C ASP A 130 5.59 -11.91 -3.40
N HIS A 131 4.89 -10.80 -3.20
CA HIS A 131 3.61 -10.53 -3.87
C HIS A 131 3.57 -9.20 -4.63
N GLN A 132 4.66 -8.44 -4.61
CA GLN A 132 4.73 -7.11 -5.25
C GLN A 132 4.55 -7.17 -6.77
N HIS A 133 5.02 -8.25 -7.42
CA HIS A 133 4.89 -8.46 -8.86
C HIS A 133 3.44 -8.43 -9.37
N VAL A 134 2.46 -8.73 -8.51
CA VAL A 134 1.03 -8.64 -8.84
C VAL A 134 0.62 -7.21 -9.20
N LEU A 135 1.34 -6.20 -8.68
CA LEU A 135 1.05 -4.79 -8.87
C LEU A 135 1.80 -4.14 -10.04
N SER A 136 2.70 -4.86 -10.72
CA SER A 136 3.58 -4.29 -11.75
C SER A 136 2.80 -3.62 -12.89
N CYS A 137 1.75 -4.29 -13.40
CA CYS A 137 0.91 -3.75 -14.46
C CYS A 137 0.03 -2.56 -14.02
N TYR A 138 -0.12 -2.32 -12.73
CA TYR A 138 -0.96 -1.24 -12.19
C TYR A 138 -0.15 0.01 -11.83
N VAL A 139 1.20 -0.04 -11.88
CA VAL A 139 2.06 1.09 -11.51
C VAL A 139 1.67 2.40 -12.22
N PRO A 140 1.45 2.45 -13.55
CA PRO A 140 1.04 3.69 -14.22
C PRO A 140 -0.28 4.25 -13.68
N ASP A 141 -1.26 3.39 -13.41
CA ASP A 141 -2.55 3.80 -12.85
C ASP A 141 -2.43 4.27 -11.40
N LEU A 142 -1.60 3.62 -10.58
CA LEU A 142 -1.31 4.06 -9.22
C LEU A 142 -0.65 5.45 -9.20
N LEU A 143 0.29 5.70 -10.12
CA LEU A 143 0.90 7.02 -10.31
C LEU A 143 -0.14 8.05 -10.79
N ARG A 144 -1.05 7.68 -11.69
CA ARG A 144 -2.13 8.57 -12.13
C ARG A 144 -3.07 8.94 -10.97
N VAL A 145 -3.44 7.99 -10.12
CA VAL A 145 -4.28 8.26 -8.95
C VAL A 145 -3.54 9.11 -7.92
N LEU A 146 -2.24 8.87 -7.72
CA LEU A 146 -1.38 9.70 -6.85
C LEU A 146 -1.43 11.19 -7.25
N LEU A 147 -1.50 11.47 -8.54
CA LEU A 147 -1.49 12.84 -9.10
C LEU A 147 -2.88 13.43 -9.33
N ALA A 148 -3.97 12.72 -9.00
CA ALA A 148 -5.33 13.17 -9.30
C ALA A 148 -5.79 14.40 -8.47
N GLY A 149 -5.00 14.83 -7.48
CA GLY A 149 -5.28 15.98 -6.62
C GLY A 149 -6.39 15.72 -5.59
N ASN A 150 -6.45 16.54 -4.53
CA ASN A 150 -7.51 16.54 -3.51
C ASN A 150 -7.71 15.23 -2.71
N ALA A 151 -6.72 14.32 -2.69
CA ALA A 151 -6.82 13.02 -2.02
C ALA A 151 -5.66 12.79 -1.04
N ALA A 152 -5.49 13.69 -0.06
CA ALA A 152 -4.29 13.73 0.80
C ALA A 152 -4.05 12.42 1.57
N ARG A 153 -5.11 11.66 1.90
CA ARG A 153 -4.96 10.39 2.62
C ARG A 153 -4.54 9.26 1.67
N ALA A 154 -5.16 9.18 0.50
CA ALA A 154 -4.79 8.22 -0.53
C ALA A 154 -3.39 8.48 -1.07
N GLU A 155 -3.00 9.75 -1.24
CA GLU A 155 -1.67 10.17 -1.66
C GLU A 155 -0.59 9.60 -0.74
N LEU A 156 -0.76 9.77 0.58
CA LEU A 156 0.18 9.23 1.56
C LEU A 156 0.29 7.70 1.48
N LEU A 157 -0.85 7.00 1.35
CA LEU A 157 -0.87 5.54 1.28
C LEU A 157 -0.27 5.02 -0.03
N LEU A 158 -0.54 5.69 -1.16
CA LEU A 158 0.05 5.38 -2.46
C LEU A 158 1.57 5.58 -2.44
N LEU A 159 2.05 6.66 -1.83
CA LEU A 159 3.50 6.86 -1.68
C LEU A 159 4.14 5.77 -0.81
N LYS A 160 3.49 5.34 0.27
CA LYS A 160 3.98 4.19 1.08
C LYS A 160 4.05 2.92 0.24
N LEU A 161 2.99 2.63 -0.50
CA LEU A 161 2.92 1.48 -1.41
C LEU A 161 4.05 1.54 -2.46
N LEU A 162 4.21 2.66 -3.15
CA LEU A 162 5.25 2.84 -4.17
C LEU A 162 6.67 2.75 -3.57
N VAL A 163 6.89 3.27 -2.35
CA VAL A 163 8.16 3.11 -1.64
C VAL A 163 8.44 1.64 -1.37
N ASN A 164 7.48 0.86 -0.86
CA ASN A 164 7.65 -0.58 -0.68
C ASN A 164 8.05 -1.28 -2.00
N LEU A 165 7.34 -0.98 -3.09
CA LEU A 165 7.66 -1.55 -4.41
C LEU A 165 9.07 -1.16 -4.85
N SER A 166 9.50 0.08 -4.61
CA SER A 166 10.80 0.58 -5.05
C SER A 166 12.00 -0.04 -4.33
N GLU A 167 11.80 -0.62 -3.15
CA GLU A 167 12.88 -1.32 -2.41
C GLU A 167 13.28 -2.62 -3.09
N ASN A 168 12.37 -3.22 -3.87
CA ASN A 168 12.59 -4.46 -4.60
C ASN A 168 13.20 -4.18 -5.98
N PRO A 169 14.43 -4.66 -6.26
CA PRO A 169 15.08 -4.49 -7.56
C PRO A 169 14.24 -5.03 -8.73
N ALA A 170 13.47 -6.10 -8.53
CA ALA A 170 12.63 -6.69 -9.58
C ALA A 170 11.49 -5.77 -10.04
N MET A 171 11.11 -4.78 -9.22
CA MET A 171 10.08 -3.79 -9.54
C MET A 171 10.66 -2.51 -10.14
N ALA A 172 11.97 -2.29 -10.04
CA ALA A 172 12.61 -1.01 -10.38
C ALA A 172 12.45 -0.67 -11.87
N GLU A 173 12.65 -1.63 -12.78
CA GLU A 173 12.48 -1.41 -14.22
C GLU A 173 11.02 -1.04 -14.55
N GLY A 174 10.05 -1.75 -13.97
CA GLY A 174 8.63 -1.47 -14.16
C GLY A 174 8.20 -0.10 -13.61
N LEU A 175 8.77 0.32 -12.47
CA LEU A 175 8.58 1.66 -11.90
C LEU A 175 9.18 2.75 -12.79
N LEU A 176 10.44 2.58 -13.21
CA LEU A 176 11.15 3.56 -14.03
C LEU A 176 10.56 3.68 -15.44
N GLY A 177 10.05 2.59 -16.00
CA GLY A 177 9.40 2.56 -17.32
C GLY A 177 7.94 3.00 -17.32
N ALA A 178 7.32 3.22 -16.17
CA ALA A 178 5.92 3.62 -16.09
C ALA A 178 5.69 5.04 -16.65
N GLN A 179 4.67 5.19 -17.49
CA GLN A 179 4.22 6.50 -17.95
C GLN A 179 3.66 7.31 -16.80
N VAL A 180 4.08 8.57 -16.71
CA VAL A 180 3.67 9.47 -15.63
C VAL A 180 3.65 10.92 -16.12
N ASP A 181 2.70 11.69 -15.60
CA ASP A 181 2.59 13.11 -15.92
C ASP A 181 3.73 13.92 -15.27
N SER A 182 4.16 15.00 -15.91
CA SER A 182 5.24 15.85 -15.41
C SER A 182 4.91 16.54 -14.07
N SER A 183 3.62 16.67 -13.74
CA SER A 183 3.15 17.09 -12.42
C SER A 183 3.64 16.21 -11.28
N PHE A 184 4.14 14.99 -11.55
CA PHE A 184 4.85 14.18 -10.56
C PHE A 184 6.01 14.93 -9.88
N LEU A 185 6.69 15.82 -10.60
CA LEU A 185 7.77 16.62 -10.02
C LEU A 185 7.31 17.62 -8.96
N SER A 186 6.00 17.91 -8.88
CA SER A 186 5.43 18.76 -7.82
C SER A 186 5.56 18.12 -6.43
N LEU A 187 5.65 16.78 -6.34
CA LEU A 187 5.91 16.06 -5.07
C LEU A 187 7.25 16.45 -4.42
N TYR A 188 8.14 17.07 -5.19
CA TYR A 188 9.46 17.52 -4.75
C TYR A 188 9.53 19.03 -4.52
N ASP A 189 8.40 19.74 -4.52
CA ASP A 189 8.39 21.16 -4.20
C ASP A 189 8.60 21.37 -2.69
N GLY A 190 9.45 22.33 -2.32
CA GLY A 190 9.79 22.59 -0.91
C GLY A 190 8.65 23.08 -0.02
N HIS A 191 7.46 23.33 -0.58
CA HIS A 191 6.25 23.69 0.19
C HIS A 191 5.32 22.49 0.44
N VAL A 192 5.60 21.34 -0.17
CA VAL A 192 4.88 20.09 0.08
C VAL A 192 5.11 19.65 1.52
N ALA A 193 4.09 19.01 2.12
CA ALA A 193 4.20 18.51 3.48
C ALA A 193 5.43 17.59 3.63
N LYS A 194 6.23 17.81 4.68
CA LYS A 194 7.45 17.04 4.97
C LYS A 194 7.25 15.55 4.79
N GLU A 195 6.14 15.02 5.30
CA GLU A 195 5.85 13.59 5.27
C GLU A 195 5.73 13.01 3.83
N ILE A 196 5.17 13.77 2.89
CA ILE A 196 5.07 13.41 1.48
C ILE A 196 6.45 13.50 0.82
N LEU A 197 7.13 14.62 1.05
CA LEU A 197 8.45 14.90 0.49
C LEU A 197 9.48 13.82 0.87
N LEU A 198 9.51 13.43 2.15
CA LEU A 198 10.40 12.37 2.63
C LEU A 198 10.13 11.02 1.94
N ARG A 199 8.90 10.72 1.53
CA ARG A 199 8.55 9.48 0.80
C ARG A 199 8.89 9.57 -0.67
N ALA A 200 8.62 10.70 -1.33
CA ALA A 200 9.02 10.93 -2.72
C ALA A 200 10.56 10.83 -2.88
N LEU A 201 11.33 11.44 -1.96
CA LEU A 201 12.79 11.31 -1.92
C LEU A 201 13.25 9.86 -1.68
N THR A 202 12.51 9.09 -0.88
CA THR A 202 12.84 7.67 -0.65
C THR A 202 12.57 6.83 -1.89
N LEU A 203 11.43 7.05 -2.55
CA LEU A 203 11.07 6.40 -3.81
C LEU A 203 12.15 6.61 -4.88
N SER A 204 12.53 7.86 -5.15
CA SER A 204 13.57 8.19 -6.15
C SER A 204 14.94 7.62 -5.78
N ARG A 205 15.33 7.68 -4.50
CA ARG A 205 16.57 7.04 -4.02
C ARG A 205 16.57 5.54 -4.27
N ASN A 206 15.48 4.85 -3.94
CA ASN A 206 15.38 3.40 -4.04
C ASN A 206 15.48 2.93 -5.49
N VAL A 207 14.72 3.55 -6.41
CA VAL A 207 14.79 3.19 -7.84
C VAL A 207 16.15 3.50 -8.46
N THR A 208 16.78 4.62 -8.07
CA THR A 208 18.14 4.99 -8.54
C THR A 208 19.20 4.00 -8.04
N LYS A 209 19.10 3.59 -6.77
CA LYS A 209 20.00 2.59 -6.18
C LYS A 209 19.88 1.23 -6.87
N CYS A 210 18.67 0.83 -7.26
CA CYS A 210 18.45 -0.43 -7.98
C CYS A 210 19.13 -0.40 -9.36
N LEU A 211 19.01 0.72 -10.09
CA LEU A 211 19.70 0.91 -11.37
C LEU A 211 21.23 0.92 -11.23
N GLY A 212 21.77 1.56 -10.17
CA GLY A 212 23.20 1.63 -9.91
C GLY A 212 23.86 0.31 -9.46
N LYS A 213 23.08 -0.62 -8.87
CA LYS A 213 23.57 -1.96 -8.52
C LYS A 213 23.74 -2.86 -9.76
N GLU A 214 23.04 -2.56 -10.85
CA GLU A 214 23.20 -3.22 -12.15
C GLU A 214 24.34 -2.62 -12.98
N GLY A 215 25.44 -2.23 -12.34
CA GLY A 215 26.68 -1.79 -13.01
C GLY A 215 27.39 -2.87 -13.85
N SER A 216 26.67 -3.84 -14.43
CA SER A 216 27.24 -4.94 -15.21
C SER A 216 26.24 -5.58 -16.19
N LEU A 217 25.46 -4.81 -16.95
CA LEU A 217 24.70 -5.36 -18.09
C LEU A 217 24.97 -4.55 -19.36
N ALA A 218 25.44 -5.26 -20.38
CA ALA A 218 25.91 -4.76 -21.67
C ALA A 218 24.83 -4.11 -22.56
N VAL A 219 23.63 -3.86 -22.02
CA VAL A 219 22.51 -3.16 -22.65
C VAL A 219 21.79 -2.39 -21.55
N GLN A 220 21.89 -1.05 -21.53
CA GLN A 220 21.04 -0.27 -20.64
C GLN A 220 19.58 -0.37 -21.10
N PRO A 221 18.62 -0.58 -20.19
CA PRO A 221 17.21 -0.57 -20.55
C PRO A 221 16.85 0.77 -21.23
N THR A 222 16.27 0.71 -22.42
CA THR A 222 15.72 1.90 -23.08
C THR A 222 14.32 2.15 -22.52
N PHE A 223 14.19 3.16 -21.65
CA PHE A 223 12.89 3.58 -21.12
C PHE A 223 12.12 4.42 -22.16
N PRO A 224 10.77 4.33 -22.20
CA PRO A 224 9.97 5.12 -23.13
C PRO A 224 9.95 6.60 -22.75
N THR A 225 9.79 7.48 -23.75
CA THR A 225 9.62 8.92 -23.52
C THR A 225 8.35 9.18 -22.69
N GLY A 226 8.48 10.03 -21.66
CA GLY A 226 7.40 10.33 -20.71
C GLY A 226 7.30 9.34 -19.54
N SER A 227 8.30 8.46 -19.40
CA SER A 227 8.40 7.57 -18.25
C SER A 227 8.96 8.27 -17.02
N LEU A 228 8.77 7.65 -15.85
CA LEU A 228 9.31 8.12 -14.58
C LEU A 228 10.83 8.29 -14.63
N PHE A 229 11.54 7.43 -15.39
CA PHE A 229 12.97 7.58 -15.65
C PHE A 229 13.30 8.96 -16.25
N PHE A 230 12.62 9.37 -17.32
CA PHE A 230 12.89 10.67 -17.96
C PHE A 230 12.66 11.85 -17.03
N LEU A 231 11.69 11.76 -16.11
CA LEU A 231 11.47 12.80 -15.12
C LEU A 231 12.57 12.83 -14.07
N LEU A 232 12.92 11.69 -13.46
CA LEU A 232 13.89 11.60 -12.38
C LEU A 232 15.34 11.84 -12.82
N TYR A 233 15.64 11.68 -14.11
CA TYR A 233 16.97 11.91 -14.68
C TYR A 233 17.03 13.19 -15.54
N GLY A 234 15.97 14.00 -15.50
CA GLY A 234 15.87 15.27 -16.21
C GLY A 234 16.37 16.48 -15.41
N GLU A 235 16.64 17.58 -16.12
CA GLU A 235 17.13 18.83 -15.51
C GLU A 235 16.12 19.45 -14.52
N ASP A 236 14.81 19.30 -14.77
CA ASP A 236 13.77 19.81 -13.86
C ASP A 236 13.85 19.13 -12.49
N TYR A 237 14.08 17.81 -12.45
CA TYR A 237 14.31 17.10 -11.19
C TYR A 237 15.61 17.53 -10.52
N ALA A 238 16.69 17.70 -11.29
CA ALA A 238 17.97 18.21 -10.76
C ALA A 238 17.80 19.60 -10.11
N GLN A 239 16.97 20.47 -10.69
CA GLN A 239 16.60 21.76 -10.09
C GLN A 239 15.82 21.60 -8.79
N LYS A 240 14.83 20.68 -8.72
CA LYS A 240 14.13 20.37 -7.46
C LYS A 240 15.11 19.90 -6.40
N MET A 241 16.04 19.00 -6.73
CA MET A 241 17.03 18.49 -5.78
C MET A 241 17.96 19.61 -5.26
N ARG A 242 18.40 20.51 -6.14
CA ARG A 242 19.19 21.69 -5.73
C ARG A 242 18.41 22.61 -4.78
N ALA A 243 17.13 22.84 -5.04
CA ALA A 243 16.28 23.63 -4.14
C ALA A 243 16.07 22.94 -2.78
N LEU A 244 15.84 21.62 -2.78
CA LEU A 244 15.63 20.85 -1.56
C LEU A 244 16.91 20.66 -0.71
N ALA A 245 18.09 20.77 -1.30
CA ALA A 245 19.35 20.78 -0.55
C ALA A 245 19.46 21.98 0.41
N GLU A 246 18.74 23.08 0.11
CA GLU A 246 18.66 24.28 0.94
C GLU A 246 17.38 24.33 1.81
N HIS A 247 16.67 23.20 1.93
CA HIS A 247 15.40 23.15 2.66
C HIS A 247 15.59 23.43 4.18
N CYS A 248 14.58 24.01 4.82
CA CYS A 248 14.66 24.36 6.24
C CYS A 248 14.76 23.12 7.16
N ASP A 249 14.05 22.04 6.80
CA ASP A 249 14.03 20.77 7.53
C ASP A 249 15.32 19.95 7.29
N ALA A 250 15.91 19.44 8.38
CA ALA A 250 17.17 18.69 8.35
C ALA A 250 17.03 17.31 7.68
N ASP A 251 15.93 16.59 7.92
CA ASP A 251 15.74 15.23 7.41
C ASP A 251 15.56 15.24 5.89
N VAL A 252 14.91 16.30 5.36
CA VAL A 252 14.78 16.53 3.92
C VAL A 252 16.15 16.75 3.29
N LYS A 253 16.97 17.65 3.86
CA LYS A 253 18.32 17.92 3.35
C LYS A 253 19.19 16.67 3.37
N GLU A 254 19.18 15.95 4.48
CA GLU A 254 19.92 14.70 4.65
C GLU A 254 19.56 13.71 3.53
N LYS A 255 18.27 13.47 3.30
CA LYS A 255 17.83 12.54 2.24
C LYS A 255 18.27 12.95 0.84
N VAL A 256 18.26 14.24 0.51
CA VAL A 256 18.73 14.74 -0.80
C VAL A 256 20.20 14.40 -1.00
N THR A 257 21.04 14.50 0.03
CA THR A 257 22.48 14.19 -0.09
C THR A 257 22.77 12.73 -0.41
N PHE A 258 21.86 11.82 -0.06
CA PHE A 258 21.98 10.38 -0.30
C PHE A 258 21.39 9.92 -1.63
N ILE A 259 20.81 10.82 -2.42
CA ILE A 259 20.41 10.54 -3.79
C ILE A 259 21.67 10.67 -4.65
N PRO A 260 22.08 9.60 -5.37
CA PRO A 260 23.24 9.67 -6.26
C PRO A 260 23.11 10.88 -7.19
N LYS A 261 24.12 11.76 -7.20
CA LYS A 261 24.17 12.86 -8.14
C LYS A 261 24.40 12.28 -9.53
N PHE A 262 23.54 12.64 -10.47
CA PHE A 262 23.73 12.38 -11.90
C PHE A 262 24.75 13.36 -12.47
#